data_AF-A0A3D0MB13-F1
#
_entry.id   AF-A0A3D0MB13-F1
#
_cell.length_a   1.000
_cell.length_b   1.000
_cell.length_c   1.000
_cell.angle_alpha   90.00
_cell.angle_beta   90.00
_cell.angle_gamma   90.00
#
_symmetry.space_group_name_H-M   'P 1'
#
loop_
_entity.id
_entity.type
_entity.pdbx_description
1 polymer ?
#
loop_
_entity_poly.entity_id
_entity_poly.type
_entity_poly.pdbx_seq_one_letter_code
_entity_poly.pdbx_strand_id
1 'polypeptide(L)'
;MYKKPKRMLFIYNTNAGQGLVRQNLPMILDLFTKGGYLVTCYPTQERGDTTDIIRLNASRFDLVTVAGGDGTLHEAINGMLAVPVEDRTPLGYIPAGSTNDFAASHDISKNMLESVKQIIEGQAVPYDIGRFDIIHSAEDAWNLQSGTEIGRKVPDIQYFSYVAAFGTF
;
A
#
# COMPACT_ATOMS: atom_id res chain seq x y z
N MET A 1 16.27 -9.81 26.53
CA MET A 1 15.00 -9.06 26.70
C MET A 1 14.21 -9.16 25.41
N TYR A 2 12.92 -9.53 25.46
CA TYR A 2 12.06 -9.50 24.28
C TYR A 2 11.72 -8.03 23.95
N LYS A 3 12.11 -7.55 22.77
CA LYS A 3 11.67 -6.25 22.27
C LYS A 3 10.19 -6.36 21.92
N LYS A 4 9.37 -5.39 22.34
CA LYS A 4 7.95 -5.34 21.96
C LYS A 4 7.84 -5.36 20.43
N PRO A 5 7.09 -6.30 19.82
CA PRO A 5 6.99 -6.37 18.38
C PRO A 5 6.21 -5.16 17.83
N LYS A 6 6.56 -4.73 16.62
CA LYS A 6 5.78 -3.74 15.86
C LYS A 6 4.48 -4.38 15.38
N ARG A 7 3.40 -3.63 15.29
CA ARG A 7 2.11 -4.11 14.81
C ARG A 7 2.01 -3.91 13.30
N MET A 8 1.69 -4.98 12.58
CA MET A 8 1.46 -4.94 11.14
C MET A 8 0.01 -5.30 10.81
N LEU A 9 -0.61 -4.53 9.91
CA LEU A 9 -1.85 -4.91 9.24
C LEU A 9 -1.50 -5.45 7.86
N PHE A 10 -1.71 -6.75 7.65
CA PHE A 10 -1.43 -7.41 6.38
C PHE A 10 -2.74 -7.71 5.65
N ILE A 11 -3.03 -6.93 4.61
CA ILE A 11 -4.22 -7.07 3.77
C ILE A 11 -3.83 -7.83 2.50
N TYR A 12 -4.63 -8.80 2.07
CA TYR A 12 -4.30 -9.53 0.85
C TYR A 12 -5.53 -9.98 0.07
N ASN A 13 -5.40 -9.89 -1.25
CA ASN A 13 -6.40 -10.44 -2.16
C ASN A 13 -6.16 -11.94 -2.35
N THR A 14 -7.12 -12.76 -1.93
CA THR A 14 -7.04 -14.23 -1.99
C THR A 14 -7.01 -14.78 -3.42
N ASN A 15 -7.49 -14.01 -4.40
CA ASN A 15 -7.61 -14.39 -5.80
C ASN A 15 -6.47 -13.83 -6.68
N ALA A 16 -5.62 -12.95 -6.14
CA ALA A 16 -4.53 -12.36 -6.91
C ALA A 16 -3.50 -13.43 -7.33
N GLY A 17 -3.00 -13.32 -8.57
CA GLY A 17 -1.85 -14.10 -9.06
C GLY A 17 -2.07 -15.60 -9.01
N GLN A 18 -3.29 -16.06 -9.33
CA GLN A 18 -3.66 -17.48 -9.27
C GLN A 18 -3.54 -18.07 -7.85
N GLY A 19 -3.76 -17.26 -6.81
CA GLY A 19 -3.70 -17.69 -5.42
C GLY A 19 -2.28 -17.78 -4.86
N LEU A 20 -1.30 -17.14 -5.50
CA LEU A 20 0.10 -17.14 -5.06
C LEU A 20 0.24 -16.69 -3.59
N VAL A 21 -0.49 -15.65 -3.18
CA VAL A 21 -0.46 -15.18 -1.78
C VAL A 21 -0.97 -16.24 -0.83
N ARG A 22 -2.08 -16.92 -1.18
CA ARG A 22 -2.67 -17.99 -0.36
C ARG A 22 -1.69 -19.15 -0.17
N GLN A 23 -0.95 -19.52 -1.21
CA GLN A 23 0.04 -20.60 -1.17
C GLN A 23 1.26 -20.23 -0.31
N ASN A 24 1.69 -18.97 -0.34
CA ASN A 24 2.89 -18.49 0.35
C ASN A 24 2.61 -17.86 1.72
N LEU A 25 1.34 -17.77 2.15
CA LEU A 25 0.93 -17.10 3.38
C LEU A 25 1.73 -17.57 4.62
N PRO A 26 1.95 -18.88 4.86
CA PRO A 26 2.75 -19.31 6.01
C PRO A 26 4.19 -18.76 5.99
N MET A 27 4.83 -18.72 4.81
CA MET A 27 6.20 -18.20 4.67
C MET A 27 6.24 -16.67 4.83
N ILE A 28 5.25 -15.96 4.30
CA ILE A 28 5.14 -14.50 4.47
C ILE A 28 5.02 -14.16 5.97
N LEU A 29 4.16 -14.85 6.71
CA LEU A 29 3.95 -14.62 8.14
C LEU A 29 5.17 -14.97 8.98
N ASP A 30 5.87 -16.07 8.65
CA ASP A 30 7.13 -16.43 9.29
C ASP A 30 8.20 -15.34 9.09
N LEU A 31 8.35 -14.82 7.86
CA LEU A 31 9.28 -13.74 7.56
C LEU A 31 8.92 -12.46 8.31
N PHE A 32 7.66 -12.02 8.31
CA PHE A 32 7.25 -10.84 9.08
C PHE A 32 7.48 -11.02 10.58
N THR A 33 7.23 -12.21 11.11
CA THR A 33 7.49 -12.52 12.53
C THR A 33 8.98 -12.43 12.84
N LYS A 34 9.84 -13.00 11.98
CA LYS A 34 11.31 -12.86 12.08
C LYS A 34 11.77 -11.41 11.95
N GLY A 35 11.07 -10.61 11.15
CA GLY A 35 11.24 -9.17 11.04
C GLY A 35 10.79 -8.36 12.27
N GLY A 36 10.25 -9.01 13.30
CA GLY A 36 9.83 -8.37 14.54
C GLY A 36 8.42 -7.78 14.51
N TYR A 37 7.55 -8.27 13.60
CA TYR A 37 6.16 -7.83 13.49
C TYR A 37 5.18 -8.83 14.12
N LEU A 38 4.19 -8.30 14.83
CA LEU A 38 2.96 -9.01 15.19
C LEU A 38 1.90 -8.67 14.14
N VAL A 39 1.53 -9.67 13.34
CA VAL A 39 0.73 -9.48 12.13
C VAL A 39 -0.76 -9.72 12.40
N THR A 40 -1.60 -8.77 12.00
CA THR A 40 -3.05 -8.94 11.87
C THR A 40 -3.38 -9.11 10.39
N CYS A 41 -3.93 -10.25 10.02
CA CYS A 41 -4.24 -10.58 8.64
C CYS A 41 -5.69 -10.21 8.26
N TYR A 42 -5.87 -9.63 7.08
CA TYR A 42 -7.18 -9.34 6.50
C TYR A 42 -7.25 -9.85 5.05
N PRO A 43 -7.86 -11.02 4.79
CA PRO A 43 -8.20 -11.43 3.43
C PRO A 43 -9.36 -10.57 2.91
N THR A 44 -9.17 -9.90 1.77
CA THR A 44 -10.25 -9.10 1.18
C THR A 44 -11.40 -9.98 0.69
N GLN A 45 -12.64 -9.53 0.90
CA GLN A 45 -13.87 -10.21 0.54
C GLN A 45 -14.46 -9.65 -0.76
N GLU A 46 -14.37 -8.34 -0.96
CA GLU A 46 -14.87 -7.66 -2.15
C GLU A 46 -14.01 -6.46 -2.56
N ARG A 47 -14.41 -5.80 -3.65
CA ARG A 47 -13.76 -4.57 -4.14
C ARG A 47 -14.06 -3.43 -3.16
N GLY A 48 -13.04 -2.67 -2.81
CA GLY A 48 -13.15 -1.56 -1.85
C GLY A 48 -12.74 -1.91 -0.43
N ASP A 49 -12.73 -3.20 -0.06
CA ASP A 49 -12.32 -3.69 1.27
C ASP A 49 -10.98 -3.12 1.73
N THR A 50 -10.00 -3.11 0.83
CA THR A 50 -8.65 -2.61 1.13
C THR A 50 -8.71 -1.14 1.57
N THR A 51 -9.52 -0.34 0.86
CA THR A 51 -9.71 1.09 1.14
C THR A 51 -10.31 1.28 2.53
N ASP A 52 -11.41 0.57 2.81
CA ASP A 52 -12.16 0.72 4.05
C ASP A 52 -11.38 0.26 5.28
N ILE A 53 -10.71 -0.90 5.17
CA ILE A 53 -9.93 -1.44 6.29
C ILE A 53 -8.76 -0.54 6.64
N ILE A 54 -8.06 0.02 5.64
CA ILE A 54 -6.99 0.98 5.87
C ILE A 54 -7.55 2.24 6.53
N ARG A 55 -8.60 2.83 5.96
CA ARG A 55 -9.22 4.05 6.49
C ARG A 55 -9.60 3.91 7.97
N LEU A 56 -10.14 2.75 8.36
CA LEU A 56 -10.62 2.50 9.72
C LEU A 56 -9.50 2.14 10.72
N ASN A 57 -8.37 1.61 10.24
CA ASN A 57 -7.42 0.94 11.13
C ASN A 57 -5.95 1.38 11.00
N ALA A 58 -5.55 2.06 9.92
CA ALA A 58 -4.13 2.33 9.62
C ALA A 58 -3.36 2.90 10.82
N SER A 59 -3.91 3.92 11.48
CA SER A 59 -3.30 4.61 12.63
C SER A 59 -3.04 3.73 13.86
N ARG A 60 -3.62 2.52 13.90
CA ARG A 60 -3.43 1.54 14.98
C ARG A 60 -2.22 0.64 14.77
N PHE A 61 -1.57 0.73 13.60
CA PHE A 61 -0.47 -0.14 13.19
C PHE A 61 0.78 0.67 12.86
N ASP A 62 1.94 0.05 13.04
CA ASP A 62 3.24 0.62 12.70
C ASP A 62 3.57 0.44 11.22
N LEU A 63 2.90 -0.50 10.54
CA LEU A 63 3.03 -0.77 9.11
C LEU A 63 1.73 -1.38 8.56
N VAL A 64 1.24 -0.87 7.43
CA VAL A 64 0.21 -1.53 6.62
C VAL A 64 0.89 -2.15 5.42
N THR A 65 0.62 -3.42 5.15
CA THR A 65 1.16 -4.12 3.98
C THR A 65 0.02 -4.72 3.16
N VAL A 66 0.05 -4.53 1.85
CA VAL A 66 -0.93 -5.11 0.93
C VAL A 66 -0.28 -6.11 -0.03
N ALA A 67 -0.91 -7.26 -0.26
CA ALA A 67 -0.52 -8.22 -1.28
C ALA A 67 -1.63 -8.40 -2.33
N GLY A 68 -1.30 -8.12 -3.59
CA GLY A 68 -2.26 -8.13 -4.69
C GLY A 68 -1.67 -7.60 -5.98
N GLY A 69 -2.53 -7.27 -6.95
CA GLY A 69 -2.10 -6.55 -8.15
C GLY A 69 -2.23 -5.03 -7.99
N ASP A 70 -2.03 -4.30 -9.09
CA ASP A 70 -2.08 -2.83 -9.11
C ASP A 70 -3.45 -2.27 -8.67
N GLY A 71 -4.55 -3.00 -8.92
CA GLY A 71 -5.87 -2.62 -8.41
C GLY A 71 -5.97 -2.66 -6.87
N THR A 72 -5.35 -3.65 -6.22
CA THR A 72 -5.26 -3.71 -4.75
C THR A 72 -4.38 -2.59 -4.21
N LEU A 73 -3.26 -2.30 -4.87
CA LEU A 73 -2.41 -1.16 -4.51
C LEU A 73 -3.16 0.16 -4.66
N HIS A 74 -3.94 0.33 -5.72
CA HIS A 74 -4.76 1.52 -5.95
C HIS A 74 -5.80 1.74 -4.84
N GLU A 75 -6.52 0.70 -4.45
CA GLU A 75 -7.42 0.78 -3.28
C GLU A 75 -6.65 1.13 -2.00
N ALA A 76 -5.46 0.56 -1.81
CA ALA A 76 -4.66 0.83 -0.64
C ALA A 76 -4.24 2.30 -0.54
N ILE A 77 -3.81 2.86 -1.68
CA ILE A 77 -3.48 4.28 -1.84
C ILE A 77 -4.68 5.17 -1.51
N ASN A 78 -5.86 4.86 -2.07
CA ASN A 78 -7.07 5.63 -1.79
C ASN A 78 -7.48 5.54 -0.32
N GLY A 79 -7.29 4.38 0.31
CA GLY A 79 -7.51 4.20 1.75
C GLY A 79 -6.58 5.08 2.58
N MET A 80 -5.30 5.14 2.24
CA MET A 80 -4.32 6.00 2.91
C MET A 80 -4.59 7.49 2.68
N LEU A 81 -5.03 7.87 1.47
CA LEU A 81 -5.43 9.24 1.14
C LEU A 81 -6.59 9.74 2.03
N ALA A 82 -7.47 8.84 2.46
CA ALA A 82 -8.59 9.15 3.34
C ALA A 82 -8.20 9.28 4.83
N VAL A 83 -6.96 8.93 5.20
CA VAL A 83 -6.42 9.08 6.58
C VAL A 83 -5.73 10.44 6.71
N PRO A 84 -5.89 11.15 7.85
CA PRO A 84 -5.14 12.38 8.15
C PRO A 84 -3.64 12.19 8.02
N VAL A 85 -2.91 13.20 7.55
CA VAL A 85 -1.48 13.07 7.19
C VAL A 85 -0.63 12.63 8.38
N GLU A 86 -0.93 13.16 9.56
CA GLU A 86 -0.28 12.87 10.84
C GLU A 86 -0.49 11.42 11.33
N ASP A 87 -1.53 10.76 10.84
CA ASP A 87 -1.94 9.40 11.23
C ASP A 87 -1.62 8.35 10.16
N ARG A 88 -0.98 8.76 9.05
CA ARG A 88 -0.62 7.87 7.95
C ARG A 88 0.55 6.98 8.33
N THR A 89 0.26 5.69 8.41
CA THR A 89 1.25 4.64 8.56
C THR A 89 1.91 4.31 7.21
N PRO A 90 3.21 3.96 7.17
CA PRO A 90 3.85 3.48 5.95
C PRO A 90 3.11 2.32 5.28
N LEU A 91 3.21 2.25 3.94
CA LEU A 91 2.57 1.22 3.12
C LEU A 91 3.62 0.30 2.47
N GLY A 92 3.52 -1.01 2.73
CA GLY A 92 4.24 -2.06 2.03
C GLY A 92 3.42 -2.66 0.90
N TYR A 93 4.06 -3.00 -0.22
CA TYR A 93 3.41 -3.65 -1.36
C TYR A 93 4.12 -4.95 -1.74
N ILE A 94 3.36 -6.05 -1.76
CA ILE A 94 3.79 -7.35 -2.27
C ILE A 94 3.10 -7.57 -3.62
N PRO A 95 3.83 -7.45 -4.75
CA PRO A 95 3.25 -7.66 -6.06
C PRO A 95 2.86 -9.13 -6.24
N ALA A 96 1.58 -9.35 -6.47
CA ALA A 96 0.97 -10.66 -6.69
C ALA A 96 -0.05 -10.64 -7.83
N GLY A 97 -0.14 -9.57 -8.61
CA GLY A 97 -0.93 -9.52 -9.85
C GLY A 97 -0.16 -10.07 -11.05
N SER A 98 -0.78 -10.03 -12.24
CA SER A 98 -0.14 -10.47 -13.49
C SER A 98 0.82 -9.44 -14.07
N THR A 99 0.47 -8.15 -13.99
CA THR A 99 1.25 -7.07 -14.61
C THR A 99 2.21 -6.44 -13.60
N ASN A 100 1.68 -5.93 -12.47
CA ASN A 100 2.45 -5.27 -11.40
C ASN A 100 3.33 -4.13 -11.93
N ASP A 101 2.73 -3.25 -12.73
CA ASP A 101 3.45 -2.16 -13.40
C ASP A 101 4.12 -1.23 -12.39
N PHE A 102 3.44 -0.95 -11.27
CA PHE A 102 4.01 -0.12 -10.22
C PHE A 102 5.30 -0.73 -9.66
N ALA A 103 5.32 -2.05 -9.42
CA ALA A 103 6.52 -2.72 -8.90
C ALA A 103 7.64 -2.72 -9.94
N ALA A 104 7.30 -2.93 -11.21
CA ALA A 104 8.26 -2.95 -12.31
C ALA A 104 8.96 -1.59 -12.52
N SER A 105 8.27 -0.48 -12.22
CA SER A 105 8.83 0.87 -12.34
C SER A 105 9.60 1.36 -11.11
N HIS A 106 9.54 0.63 -9.99
CA HIS A 106 10.01 1.13 -8.70
C HIS A 106 10.90 0.14 -7.93
N ASP A 107 11.78 -0.64 -8.56
CA ASP A 107 12.73 -1.54 -7.86
C ASP A 107 12.11 -2.45 -6.76
N ILE A 108 10.80 -2.70 -6.84
CA ILE A 108 10.10 -3.66 -5.99
C ILE A 108 10.23 -5.01 -6.66
N SER A 109 10.76 -5.98 -5.93
CA SER A 109 10.98 -7.31 -6.47
C SER A 109 9.67 -7.96 -6.90
N LYS A 110 9.65 -8.52 -8.11
CA LYS A 110 8.55 -9.38 -8.60
C LYS A 110 8.52 -10.73 -7.88
N ASN A 111 9.60 -11.10 -7.18
CA ASN A 111 9.59 -12.26 -6.31
C ASN A 111 8.93 -11.89 -4.97
N MET A 112 7.84 -12.57 -4.65
CA MET A 112 7.04 -12.34 -3.45
C MET A 112 7.87 -12.35 -2.15
N LEU A 113 8.72 -13.35 -1.95
CA LEU A 113 9.49 -13.47 -0.71
C LEU A 113 10.60 -12.42 -0.63
N GLU A 114 11.20 -12.04 -1.75
CA GLU A 114 12.15 -10.93 -1.79
C GLU A 114 11.46 -9.59 -1.52
N SER A 115 10.23 -9.38 -2.02
CA SER A 115 9.46 -8.17 -1.70
C SER A 115 9.10 -8.08 -0.21
N VAL A 116 8.87 -9.21 0.45
CA VAL A 116 8.67 -9.29 1.91
C VAL A 116 9.95 -8.88 2.66
N LYS A 117 11.11 -9.39 2.24
CA LYS A 117 12.40 -8.98 2.84
C LYS A 117 12.67 -7.50 2.65
N GLN A 118 12.41 -6.99 1.45
CA GLN A 118 12.44 -5.57 1.13
C GLN A 118 11.60 -4.76 2.15
N ILE A 119 10.34 -5.14 2.38
CA ILE A 119 9.47 -4.49 3.37
C ILE A 119 10.04 -4.53 4.80
N ILE A 120 10.66 -5.64 5.20
CA ILE A 120 11.19 -5.84 6.56
C ILE A 120 12.45 -5.00 6.81
N GLU A 121 13.39 -5.06 5.87
CA GLU A 121 14.73 -4.46 5.98
C GLU A 121 14.74 -2.97 5.59
N GLY A 122 13.63 -2.52 5.03
CA GLY A 122 13.52 -1.25 4.37
C GLY A 122 13.26 0.00 5.19
N GLN A 123 13.47 1.15 4.54
CA GLN A 123 13.11 2.48 5.00
C GLN A 123 12.11 3.13 4.06
N ALA A 124 10.98 3.58 4.58
CA ALA A 124 9.93 4.12 3.73
C ALA A 124 10.38 5.39 2.97
N VAL A 125 9.98 5.48 1.70
CA VAL A 125 10.37 6.55 0.76
C VAL A 125 9.12 7.29 0.28
N PRO A 126 9.16 8.62 0.13
CA PRO A 126 8.04 9.36 -0.42
C PRO A 126 7.85 9.18 -1.92
N TYR A 127 6.57 9.12 -2.31
CA TYR A 127 6.11 9.06 -3.68
C TYR A 127 5.07 10.15 -3.92
N ASP A 128 5.14 10.79 -5.09
CA ASP A 128 4.10 11.72 -5.53
C ASP A 128 2.88 10.94 -6.03
N ILE A 129 1.68 11.39 -5.66
CA ILE A 129 0.43 10.80 -6.15
C ILE A 129 -0.33 11.83 -6.98
N GLY A 130 -0.55 11.48 -8.24
CA GLY A 130 -1.46 12.21 -9.11
C GLY A 130 -2.91 11.91 -8.73
N ARG A 131 -3.72 12.96 -8.60
CA ARG A 131 -5.17 12.85 -8.46
C ARG A 131 -5.83 13.28 -9.76
N PHE A 132 -6.71 12.41 -10.27
CA PHE A 132 -7.55 12.70 -11.44
C PHE A 132 -9.00 12.50 -11.04
N ASP A 133 -9.81 13.54 -11.19
CA ASP A 133 -11.26 13.47 -11.02
C ASP A 133 -11.89 13.40 -12.42
N ILE A 134 -12.75 12.41 -12.67
CA ILE A 134 -13.47 12.28 -13.95
C ILE A 134 -14.78 13.05 -13.85
N ILE A 135 -14.96 14.01 -14.73
CA ILE A 135 -16.17 14.83 -14.81
C ILE A 135 -17.18 14.10 -15.69
N HIS A 136 -18.31 13.70 -15.11
CA HIS A 136 -19.31 12.85 -15.78
C HIS A 136 -20.49 13.64 -16.36
N SER A 137 -20.64 14.92 -16.01
CA SER A 137 -21.70 15.78 -16.54
C SER A 137 -21.23 17.21 -16.78
N ALA A 138 -21.98 17.94 -17.61
CA ALA A 138 -21.75 19.37 -17.78
C ALA A 138 -21.94 20.13 -16.46
N GLU A 139 -22.91 19.72 -15.62
CA GLU A 139 -23.13 20.31 -14.29
C GLU A 139 -21.94 20.12 -13.36
N ASP A 140 -21.31 18.94 -13.37
CA ASP A 140 -20.06 18.68 -12.62
C ASP A 140 -18.92 19.59 -13.12
N ALA A 141 -18.87 19.87 -14.43
CA ALA A 141 -17.89 20.79 -15.02
C ALA A 141 -18.14 22.26 -14.58
N TRP A 142 -19.40 22.70 -14.58
CA TRP A 142 -19.81 24.05 -14.19
C TRP A 142 -19.56 24.32 -12.69
N ASN A 143 -19.78 23.33 -11.83
CA ASN A 143 -19.51 23.42 -10.39
C ASN A 143 -18.01 23.55 -10.07
N LEU A 144 -17.12 23.04 -10.94
CA LEU A 144 -15.67 23.19 -10.78
C LEU A 144 -15.16 24.55 -11.27
N GLN A 145 -15.72 25.08 -12.36
CA GLN A 145 -15.32 26.38 -12.93
C GLN A 145 -15.68 27.59 -12.05
N SER A 146 -16.66 27.45 -11.17
CA SER A 146 -17.10 28.52 -10.27
C SER A 146 -16.30 28.63 -8.96
N GLY A 147 -15.26 27.81 -8.74
CA GLY A 147 -14.51 27.92 -7.48
C GLY A 147 -13.20 27.16 -7.24
N THR A 148 -12.61 26.37 -8.16
CA THR A 148 -11.32 25.71 -7.85
C THR A 148 -10.38 25.50 -9.04
N GLU A 149 -9.08 25.76 -8.85
CA GLU A 149 -7.99 25.51 -9.80
C GLU A 149 -7.95 24.04 -10.25
N ILE A 150 -8.02 23.82 -11.58
CA ILE A 150 -7.83 22.52 -12.20
C ILE A 150 -6.34 22.18 -12.18
N GLY A 151 -5.97 21.16 -11.41
CA GLY A 151 -4.59 20.69 -11.29
C GLY A 151 -3.74 21.49 -10.30
N ARG A 152 -4.11 21.49 -9.02
CA ARG A 152 -3.14 21.83 -7.97
C ARG A 152 -2.14 20.69 -7.83
N LYS A 153 -0.86 20.96 -8.06
CA LYS A 153 0.20 20.22 -7.35
C LYS A 153 -0.12 20.38 -5.88
N VAL A 154 -0.56 19.32 -5.21
CA VAL A 154 -0.81 19.40 -3.77
C VAL A 154 0.56 19.66 -3.14
N PRO A 155 0.80 20.85 -2.55
CA PRO A 155 2.08 21.12 -1.92
C PRO A 155 2.16 20.19 -0.72
N ASP A 156 3.22 19.40 -0.67
CA ASP A 156 3.57 18.49 0.42
C ASP A 156 2.59 17.33 0.64
N ILE A 157 2.53 16.41 -0.32
CA ILE A 157 2.17 15.02 0.01
C ILE A 157 3.45 14.18 0.04
N GLN A 158 3.98 14.00 1.24
CA GLN A 158 4.94 12.93 1.49
C GLN A 158 4.14 11.64 1.64
N TYR A 159 4.30 10.69 0.71
CA TYR A 159 4.03 9.30 1.03
C TYR A 159 5.23 8.64 1.70
N PHE A 160 5.02 7.39 2.07
CA PHE A 160 6.01 6.49 2.61
C PHE A 160 5.65 5.12 2.03
N SER A 161 6.16 4.81 0.84
CA SER A 161 6.20 3.46 0.27
C SER A 161 7.65 3.04 0.09
N TYR A 162 7.98 1.79 0.40
CA TYR A 162 9.36 1.30 0.38
C TYR A 162 9.88 1.04 -1.03
N VAL A 163 11.15 1.41 -1.24
CA VAL A 163 12.09 0.81 -2.19
C VAL A 163 13.46 0.65 -1.56
N ALA A 164 14.09 -0.47 -1.91
CA ALA A 164 15.38 -1.02 -1.54
C ALA A 164 16.47 -0.03 -1.08
N ALA A 165 17.18 -0.45 -0.03
CA ALA A 165 18.46 0.08 0.40
C ALA A 165 19.40 0.44 -0.76
N PHE A 166 19.88 1.68 -0.77
CA PHE A 166 21.08 2.05 -1.51
C PHE A 166 22.29 1.37 -0.84
N GLY A 167 22.80 0.31 -1.47
CA GLY A 167 24.18 -0.12 -1.30
C GLY A 167 24.99 0.45 -2.45
N THR A 168 25.81 1.47 -2.17
CA THR A 168 26.86 1.95 -3.06
C THR A 168 27.86 0.84 -3.38
N PHE A 169 28.11 0.58 -4.67
CA PHE A 169 29.46 0.42 -5.22
C PHE A 169 29.57 1.32 -6.44
#